data_AF-A0A293MGF7-F1
#
_entry.id   AF-A0A293MGF7-F1
#
_cell.length_a   1.000
_cell.length_b   1.000
_cell.length_c   1.000
_cell.angle_alpha   90.00
_cell.angle_beta   90.00
_cell.angle_gamma   90.00
#
_symmetry.space_group_name_H-M   'P 1'
#
loop_
_entity.id
_entity.type
_entity.pdbx_description
1 polymer ?
#
loop_
_entity_poly.entity_id
_entity_poly.type
_entity_poly.pdbx_seq_one_letter_code
_entity_poly.pdbx_strand_id
1 'polypeptide(L)'
;MKSIGARHVRISPYHPSSNGQAERFVQCLKSALRKASVANGVEATLAEFLMCYRNTPHATTGQSPAQLQTLRTRLDVVRPSVEAQVVHKQFRDSVNRRARERTFQPGDTVLVRNFRPGRRWLHAFIISRVGPVTYSNSKWHTDMD
;
A
#
# COMPACT_ATOMS: atom_id res chain seq x y z
N MET A 1 -1.38 -18.24 -12.31
CA MET A 1 -0.56 -17.43 -11.37
C MET A 1 0.61 -18.20 -10.76
N LYS A 2 0.45 -19.46 -10.30
CA LYS A 2 1.61 -20.30 -9.88
C LYS A 2 2.58 -20.63 -11.04
N SER A 3 2.12 -20.58 -12.28
CA SER A 3 2.87 -20.90 -13.50
C SER A 3 3.97 -19.90 -13.89
N ILE A 4 4.00 -18.71 -13.29
CA ILE A 4 4.98 -17.65 -13.60
C ILE A 4 5.89 -17.32 -12.40
N GLY A 5 5.93 -18.18 -11.38
CA GLY A 5 6.75 -17.96 -10.18
C GLY A 5 6.30 -16.79 -9.28
N ALA A 6 5.12 -16.20 -9.52
CA ALA A 6 4.62 -15.06 -8.78
C ALA A 6 3.79 -15.48 -7.55
N ARG A 7 4.07 -14.86 -6.39
CA ARG A 7 3.29 -15.02 -5.17
C ARG A 7 2.20 -13.96 -5.09
N HIS A 8 0.93 -14.38 -5.11
CA HIS A 8 -0.19 -13.48 -4.89
C HIS A 8 -0.35 -13.18 -3.39
N VAL A 9 -0.24 -11.91 -3.01
CA VAL A 9 -0.44 -11.43 -1.63
C VAL A 9 -1.73 -10.64 -1.57
N ARG A 10 -2.61 -10.98 -0.62
CA ARG A 10 -3.88 -10.29 -0.40
C ARG A 10 -3.77 -9.34 0.80
N ILE A 11 -4.49 -8.24 0.72
CA ILE A 11 -4.65 -7.27 1.82
C ILE A 11 -5.88 -7.63 2.66
N SER A 12 -5.93 -7.14 3.90
CA SER A 12 -7.11 -7.33 4.75
C SER A 12 -8.35 -6.67 4.12
N PRO A 13 -9.54 -7.25 4.31
CA PRO A 13 -10.78 -6.65 3.81
C PRO A 13 -10.96 -5.21 4.31
N TYR A 14 -11.41 -4.32 3.43
CA TYR A 14 -11.68 -2.91 3.75
C TYR A 14 -10.49 -2.12 4.33
N HIS A 15 -9.27 -2.47 3.93
CA HIS A 15 -8.05 -1.75 4.31
C HIS A 15 -7.37 -1.10 3.08
N PRO A 16 -7.99 -0.06 2.47
CA PRO A 16 -7.49 0.55 1.22
C PRO A 16 -6.09 1.16 1.38
N SER A 17 -5.74 1.59 2.59
CA SER A 17 -4.41 2.12 2.91
C SER A 17 -3.26 1.15 2.55
N SER A 18 -3.50 -0.17 2.58
CA SER A 18 -2.49 -1.17 2.18
C SER A 18 -2.17 -1.15 0.68
N ASN A 19 -3.08 -0.67 -0.18
CA ASN A 19 -2.86 -0.54 -1.62
C ASN A 19 -2.77 0.92 -2.08
N GLY A 20 -2.50 1.84 -1.13
CA GLY A 20 -2.58 3.27 -1.37
C GLY A 20 -1.68 3.77 -2.50
N GLN A 21 -0.51 3.17 -2.74
CA GLN A 21 0.36 3.59 -3.85
C GLN A 21 -0.26 3.31 -5.23
N ALA A 22 -0.88 2.13 -5.41
CA ALA A 22 -1.58 1.81 -6.65
C ALA A 22 -2.81 2.73 -6.84
N GLU A 23 -3.57 2.97 -5.77
CA GLU A 23 -4.71 3.89 -5.81
C GLU A 23 -4.29 5.32 -6.16
N ARG A 24 -3.17 5.80 -5.59
CA ARG A 24 -2.60 7.12 -5.92
C ARG A 24 -2.14 7.21 -7.37
N PHE A 25 -1.52 6.16 -7.91
CA PHE A 25 -1.18 6.10 -9.33
C PHE A 25 -2.43 6.23 -10.21
N VAL A 26 -3.48 5.45 -9.93
CA VAL A 26 -4.74 5.50 -10.67
C VAL A 26 -5.39 6.88 -10.56
N GLN A 27 -5.31 7.53 -9.40
CA GLN A 27 -5.80 8.90 -9.23
C GLN A 27 -5.03 9.91 -10.11
N CYS A 28 -3.70 9.80 -10.18
CA CYS A 28 -2.87 10.63 -11.05
C CYS A 28 -3.23 10.42 -12.53
N LEU A 29 -3.32 9.15 -12.96
CA LEU A 29 -3.70 8.80 -14.33
C LEU A 29 -5.06 9.37 -14.72
N LYS A 30 -6.10 9.14 -13.90
CA LYS A 30 -7.44 9.69 -14.14
C LYS A 30 -7.45 11.21 -14.22
N SER A 31 -6.60 11.87 -13.43
CA SER A 31 -6.48 13.33 -13.45
C SER A 31 -5.79 13.83 -14.71
N ALA A 32 -4.78 13.11 -15.22
CA ALA A 32 -4.13 13.42 -16.49
C ALA A 32 -5.10 13.23 -17.68
N LEU A 33 -5.80 12.08 -17.71
CA LEU A 33 -6.78 11.79 -18.76
C LEU A 33 -7.93 12.81 -18.82
N ARG A 34 -8.37 13.33 -17.66
CA ARG A 34 -9.41 14.38 -17.61
C ARG A 34 -8.92 15.75 -18.11
N LYS A 35 -7.62 16.03 -18.01
CA LYS A 35 -7.02 17.29 -18.46
C LYS A 35 -6.66 17.27 -19.95
N ALA A 36 -6.35 16.09 -20.48
CA ALA A 36 -6.07 15.94 -21.89
C ALA A 36 -7.37 16.12 -22.70
N SER A 37 -7.32 16.97 -23.71
CA SER A 37 -8.35 16.99 -24.75
C SER A 37 -8.29 15.66 -25.49
N VAL A 38 -9.42 14.95 -25.61
CA VAL A 38 -9.52 13.64 -26.29
C VAL A 38 -9.15 13.71 -27.78
N ALA A 39 -8.81 14.89 -28.30
CA ALA A 39 -8.45 15.15 -29.69
C ALA A 39 -7.37 14.19 -30.26
N ASN A 40 -6.43 13.70 -29.44
CA ASN A 40 -5.34 12.83 -29.90
C ASN A 40 -5.54 11.33 -29.57
N GLY A 41 -6.70 10.93 -29.03
CA GLY A 41 -6.97 9.56 -28.60
C GLY A 41 -6.42 9.20 -27.21
N VAL A 42 -6.95 8.10 -26.65
CA VAL A 42 -6.63 7.67 -25.27
C VAL A 42 -5.21 7.11 -25.18
N GLU A 43 -4.76 6.40 -26.22
CA GLU A 43 -3.46 5.74 -26.30
C GLU A 43 -2.32 6.76 -26.30
N ALA A 44 -2.42 7.81 -27.12
CA ALA A 44 -1.42 8.87 -27.19
C ALA A 44 -1.31 9.61 -25.86
N THR A 45 -2.46 9.94 -25.26
CA THR A 45 -2.53 10.58 -23.94
C THR A 45 -1.91 9.69 -22.86
N LEU A 46 -2.18 8.39 -22.88
CA LEU A 46 -1.61 7.44 -21.93
C LEU A 46 -0.09 7.33 -22.09
N ALA A 47 0.41 7.28 -23.33
CA ALA A 47 1.84 7.23 -23.61
C ALA A 47 2.56 8.48 -23.08
N GLU A 48 2.01 9.66 -23.35
CA GLU A 48 2.54 10.94 -22.85
C GLU A 48 2.52 10.99 -21.31
N PHE A 49 1.39 10.62 -20.69
CA PHE A 49 1.28 10.54 -19.24
C PHE A 49 2.35 9.61 -18.65
N LEU A 50 2.52 8.41 -19.21
CA LEU A 50 3.47 7.43 -18.70
C LEU A 50 4.92 7.91 -18.87
N MET A 51 5.23 8.61 -19.95
CA MET A 51 6.54 9.23 -20.15
C MET A 51 6.82 10.29 -19.08
N CYS A 52 5.88 11.22 -18.88
CA CYS A 52 5.99 12.25 -17.85
C CYS A 52 6.08 11.64 -16.44
N TYR A 53 5.23 10.66 -16.12
CA TYR A 53 5.22 10.00 -14.82
C TYR A 53 6.55 9.30 -14.51
N ARG A 54 7.12 8.59 -15.50
CA ARG A 54 8.41 7.88 -15.31
C ARG A 54 9.60 8.82 -15.13
N ASN A 55 9.52 10.04 -15.67
CA ASN A 55 10.60 11.03 -15.58
C ASN A 55 10.43 12.04 -14.43
N THR A 56 9.26 12.11 -13.81
CA THR A 56 8.99 13.06 -12.71
C THR A 56 9.43 12.47 -11.36
N PRO A 57 10.28 13.15 -10.57
CA PRO A 57 10.66 12.71 -9.24
C PRO A 57 9.47 12.59 -8.28
N HIS A 58 9.41 11.51 -7.49
CA HIS A 58 8.40 11.37 -6.44
C HIS A 58 8.80 12.17 -5.19
N ALA A 59 7.82 12.83 -4.57
CA ALA A 59 8.04 13.63 -3.35
C ALA A 59 8.58 12.83 -2.16
N THR A 60 8.38 11.50 -2.13
CA THR A 60 8.87 10.65 -1.04
C THR A 60 10.31 10.20 -1.23
N THR A 61 10.70 9.84 -2.46
CA THR A 61 12.03 9.30 -2.78
C THR A 61 13.00 10.34 -3.34
N GLY A 62 12.49 11.47 -3.84
CA GLY A 62 13.30 12.46 -4.58
C GLY A 62 13.82 11.95 -5.93
N GLN A 63 13.39 10.76 -6.36
CA GLN A 63 13.85 10.07 -7.58
C GLN A 63 12.66 9.75 -8.46
N SER A 64 12.87 9.74 -9.78
CA SER A 64 11.84 9.35 -10.74
C SER A 64 11.67 7.83 -10.80
N PRO A 65 10.49 7.31 -11.19
CA PRO A 65 10.30 5.87 -11.37
C PRO A 65 11.34 5.23 -12.30
N ALA A 66 11.74 5.90 -13.37
CA ALA A 66 12.75 5.40 -14.31
C ALA A 66 14.11 5.19 -13.61
N GLN A 67 14.53 6.14 -12.76
CA GLN A 67 15.79 6.03 -12.01
C GLN A 67 15.75 4.84 -11.05
N LEU A 68 14.61 4.58 -10.41
CA LEU A 68 14.42 3.47 -9.47
C LEU A 68 14.28 2.10 -10.15
N GLN A 69 14.03 2.06 -11.47
CA GLN A 69 13.91 0.84 -12.28
C GLN A 69 15.19 0.52 -13.06
N THR A 70 16.27 1.28 -12.84
CA THR A 70 17.57 1.00 -13.46
C THR A 70 18.16 -0.33 -12.96
N LEU A 71 18.91 -1.00 -13.83
CA LEU A 71 19.59 -2.24 -13.47
C LEU A 71 20.59 -1.96 -12.34
N ARG A 72 20.52 -2.79 -11.30
CA ARG A 72 21.45 -2.70 -10.18
C ARG A 72 22.85 -3.10 -10.63
N THR A 73 23.82 -2.27 -10.33
CA THR A 73 25.25 -2.44 -10.61
C THR A 73 26.05 -2.43 -9.32
N ARG A 74 27.32 -2.87 -9.35
CA ARG A 74 28.21 -2.84 -8.18
C ARG A 74 28.45 -1.42 -7.64
N LEU A 75 28.32 -0.40 -8.49
CA LEU A 75 28.50 1.00 -8.11
C LEU A 75 27.34 1.56 -7.29
N ASP A 76 26.19 0.88 -7.26
CA ASP A 76 25.04 1.32 -6.47
C ASP A 76 25.27 1.24 -4.96
N VAL A 77 26.26 0.47 -4.50
CA VAL A 77 26.67 0.42 -3.09
C VAL A 77 27.13 1.77 -2.56
N VAL A 78 27.72 2.61 -3.43
CA VAL A 78 28.22 3.94 -3.07
C VAL A 78 27.10 4.99 -3.11
N ARG A 79 25.95 4.68 -3.72
CA ARG A 79 24.83 5.62 -3.79
C ARG A 79 24.10 5.68 -2.45
N PRO A 80 23.62 6.87 -2.03
CA PRO A 80 22.83 6.98 -0.82
C PRO A 80 21.55 6.13 -0.92
N SER A 81 21.25 5.40 0.14
CA SER A 81 20.08 4.51 0.18
C SER A 81 18.78 5.31 0.15
N VAL A 82 18.06 5.23 -0.97
CA VAL A 82 16.69 5.76 -1.09
C VAL A 82 15.78 5.12 -0.06
N GLU A 83 15.98 3.83 0.25
CA GLU A 83 15.21 3.10 1.25
C GLU A 83 15.39 3.74 2.64
N ALA A 84 16.62 4.07 3.03
CA ALA A 84 16.90 4.76 4.31
C ALA A 84 16.24 6.14 4.37
N GLN A 85 16.25 6.89 3.27
CA GLN A 85 15.57 8.19 3.20
C GLN A 85 14.05 8.07 3.38
N VAL A 86 13.44 7.07 2.72
CA VAL A 86 12.00 6.80 2.83
C VAL A 86 11.64 6.39 4.25
N VAL A 87 12.40 5.47 4.87
CA VAL A 87 12.19 5.03 6.26
C VAL A 87 12.29 6.22 7.21
N HIS A 88 13.31 7.07 7.04
CA HIS A 88 13.50 8.26 7.87
C HIS A 88 12.34 9.26 7.72
N LYS A 89 11.83 9.47 6.50
CA LYS A 89 10.65 10.32 6.26
C LYS A 89 9.39 9.73 6.89
N GLN A 90 9.17 8.42 6.74
CA GLN A 90 8.05 7.71 7.36
C GLN A 90 8.09 7.78 8.90
N PHE A 91 9.28 7.64 9.49
CA PHE A 91 9.48 7.78 10.93
C PHE A 91 9.12 9.18 11.43
N ARG A 92 9.60 10.23 10.74
CA ARG A 92 9.22 11.62 11.05
C ARG A 92 7.71 11.83 10.93
N ASP A 93 7.10 11.32 9.86
CA ASP A 93 5.66 11.40 9.67
C ASP A 93 4.88 10.63 10.75
N SER A 94 5.40 9.50 11.24
CA SER A 94 4.77 8.73 12.31
C SER A 94 4.89 9.40 13.67
N VAL A 95 6.02 10.06 13.99
CA VAL A 95 6.20 10.80 15.25
C VAL A 95 5.30 12.04 15.28
N ASN A 96 5.13 12.72 14.15
CA ASN A 96 4.20 13.84 14.02
C ASN A 96 2.73 13.42 14.18
N ARG A 97 2.40 12.17 13.87
CA ARG A 97 1.08 11.61 14.15
C ARG A 97 1.05 11.17 15.61
N ARG A 98 0.19 11.78 16.43
CA ARG A 98 -0.09 11.37 17.83
C ARG A 98 -0.81 10.00 17.92
N ALA A 99 -0.49 9.05 17.05
CA ALA A 99 -1.08 7.73 17.03
C ALA A 99 -0.45 6.88 18.14
N ARG A 100 -1.26 6.49 19.13
CA ARG A 100 -0.84 5.48 20.11
C ARG A 100 -0.58 4.16 19.38
N GLU A 101 0.63 3.62 19.55
CA GLU A 101 0.96 2.29 19.05
C GLU A 101 0.06 1.26 19.75
N ARG A 102 -0.66 0.46 18.96
CA ARG A 102 -1.52 -0.61 19.47
C ARG A 102 -0.94 -1.94 19.00
N THR A 103 -0.34 -2.65 19.93
CA THR A 103 0.24 -3.97 19.70
C THR A 103 -0.61 -5.01 20.39
N PHE A 104 -0.87 -6.12 19.70
CA PHE A 104 -1.64 -7.24 20.22
C PHE A 104 -0.80 -8.52 20.20
N GLN A 105 -1.02 -9.38 21.18
CA GLN A 105 -0.39 -10.69 21.28
C GLN A 105 -1.35 -11.80 20.85
N PRO A 106 -0.84 -12.95 20.37
CA PRO A 106 -1.66 -14.14 20.19
C PRO A 106 -2.43 -14.49 21.47
N GLY A 107 -3.74 -14.74 21.34
CA GLY A 107 -4.65 -14.99 22.47
C GLY A 107 -5.42 -13.75 22.94
N ASP A 108 -5.00 -12.53 22.56
CA ASP A 108 -5.73 -11.32 22.94
C ASP A 108 -7.14 -11.31 22.33
N THR A 109 -8.13 -10.95 23.17
CA THR A 109 -9.51 -10.75 22.71
C THR A 109 -9.65 -9.35 22.12
N VAL A 110 -10.11 -9.29 20.87
CA VAL A 110 -10.29 -8.05 20.12
C VAL A 110 -11.69 -7.96 19.54
N LEU A 111 -12.15 -6.73 19.31
CA LEU A 111 -13.37 -6.45 18.55
C LEU A 111 -13.02 -6.20 17.08
N VAL A 112 -13.66 -6.94 16.20
CA VAL A 112 -13.48 -6.86 14.75
C VAL A 112 -14.71 -6.25 14.13
N ARG A 113 -14.50 -5.32 13.21
CA ARG A 113 -15.60 -4.69 12.49
C ARG A 113 -16.27 -5.70 11.56
N ASN A 114 -17.58 -5.86 11.71
CA ASN A 114 -18.42 -6.59 10.77
C ASN A 114 -18.83 -5.66 9.63
N PHE A 115 -18.65 -6.12 8.40
CA PHE A 115 -19.04 -5.39 7.19
C PHE A 115 -20.31 -5.96 6.54
N ARG A 116 -20.88 -7.03 7.09
CA ARG A 116 -22.19 -7.57 6.71
C ARG A 116 -23.30 -6.92 7.53
N PRO A 117 -24.57 -6.99 7.08
CA PRO A 117 -25.72 -6.60 7.91
C PRO A 117 -25.70 -7.32 9.27
N GLY A 118 -26.11 -6.63 10.34
CA GLY A 118 -26.12 -7.16 11.72
C GLY A 118 -25.24 -6.37 12.68
N ARG A 119 -24.78 -7.02 13.77
CA ARG A 119 -23.94 -6.38 14.80
C ARG A 119 -22.64 -5.86 14.20
N ARG A 120 -22.34 -4.57 14.43
CA ARG A 120 -21.19 -3.85 13.85
C ARG A 120 -19.84 -4.34 14.35
N TRP A 121 -19.77 -4.88 15.56
CA TRP A 121 -18.54 -5.37 16.19
C TRP A 121 -18.74 -6.82 16.63
N LEU A 122 -17.77 -7.66 16.30
CA LEU A 122 -17.74 -9.09 16.65
C LEU A 122 -16.50 -9.37 17.49
N HIS A 123 -16.63 -10.23 18.48
CA HIS A 123 -15.48 -10.70 19.23
C HIS A 123 -14.65 -11.67 18.36
N ALA A 124 -13.34 -11.53 18.44
CA ALA A 124 -12.34 -12.41 17.82
C ALA A 124 -11.14 -12.58 18.76
N PHE A 125 -10.35 -13.63 18.55
CA PHE A 125 -9.04 -13.75 19.18
C PHE A 125 -7.94 -13.60 18.14
N ILE A 126 -6.82 -13.01 18.56
CA ILE A 126 -5.64 -12.89 17.71
C ILE A 126 -4.96 -14.26 17.62
N ILE A 127 -4.75 -14.75 16.40
CA ILE A 127 -4.02 -16.00 16.13
C ILE A 127 -2.53 -15.70 16.01
N SER A 128 -2.18 -14.70 15.20
CA SER A 128 -0.78 -14.38 14.89
C SER A 128 -0.64 -12.98 14.29
N ARG A 129 0.52 -12.37 14.48
CA ARG A 129 0.91 -11.14 13.76
C ARG A 129 1.42 -11.49 12.36
N VAL A 130 0.81 -10.91 11.33
CA VAL A 130 1.15 -11.15 9.90
C VAL A 130 1.96 -9.99 9.32
N GLY A 131 1.86 -8.80 9.91
CA GLY A 131 2.63 -7.62 9.49
C GLY A 131 2.77 -6.59 10.61
N PRO A 132 3.39 -5.43 10.34
CA PRO A 132 3.62 -4.40 11.35
C PRO A 132 2.34 -3.95 12.06
N VAL A 133 1.22 -3.88 11.34
CA VAL A 133 -0.10 -3.50 11.86
C VAL A 133 -1.21 -4.46 11.42
N THR A 134 -0.84 -5.67 10.99
CA THR A 134 -1.78 -6.66 10.43
C THR A 134 -1.74 -7.93 11.25
N TYR A 135 -2.91 -8.40 11.66
CA TYR A 135 -3.07 -9.57 12.51
C TYR A 135 -4.07 -10.54 11.88
N SER A 136 -3.81 -11.82 12.03
CA SER A 136 -4.76 -12.90 11.73
C SER A 136 -5.64 -13.14 12.93
N ASN A 137 -6.94 -13.34 12.71
CA ASN A 137 -7.91 -13.56 13.76
C ASN A 137 -8.88 -14.70 13.40
N SER A 138 -9.46 -15.28 14.43
CA SER A 138 -10.50 -16.29 14.35
C SER A 138 -11.76 -15.72 14.99
N LYS A 139 -12.90 -15.96 14.32
CA LYS A 139 -14.20 -15.59 14.87
C LYS A 139 -14.45 -16.41 16.13
N TRP A 140 -15.03 -15.78 17.15
CA TRP A 140 -15.74 -16.53 18.17
C TRP A 140 -16.89 -17.27 17.50
N HIS A 141 -16.96 -18.58 17.71
CA HIS A 141 -18.04 -19.43 17.23
C HIS A 141 -19.34 -18.95 17.89
N THR A 142 -20.22 -18.34 17.12
CA THR A 142 -21.64 -18.24 17.49
C THR A 142 -22.38 -19.26 16.62
N ASP A 143 -22.18 -20.54 16.95
CA ASP A 143 -23.23 -21.54 16.78
C ASP A 143 -23.91 -21.64 18.14
N MET A 144 -24.98 -20.87 18.33
CA MET A 144 -26.10 -21.14 19.25
C MET A 144 -27.14 -20.05 18.96
N ASP A 145 -28.05 -20.39 18.04
CA ASP A 145 -29.50 -20.14 18.01
C ASP A 145 -30.01 -20.03 16.57
#